data_AF-A0A7D3XJV5-F1
#
_entry.id   AF-A0A7D3XJV5-F1
#
_cell.length_a   1.000
_cell.length_b   1.000
_cell.length_c   1.000
_cell.angle_alpha   90.00
_cell.angle_beta   90.00
_cell.angle_gamma   90.00
#
_symmetry.space_group_name_H-M   'P 1'
#
loop_
_entity.id
_entity.type
_entity.pdbx_description
1 polymer ?
#
loop_
_entity_poly.entity_id
_entity_poly.type
_entity_poly.pdbx_seq_one_letter_code
_entity_poly.pdbx_strand_id
1 'polypeptide(L)' 'MDYQELEVWKKTNDLVNLVYNYADNIPSSELLGLILQIRRAAISIPSNIAVGIVRVLAKEFI' A
#
# COMPACT_ATOMS: atom_id res chain seq x y z
N MET A 1 -0.58 19.48 4.23
CA MET A 1 -1.12 18.19 4.69
C MET A 1 -0.25 17.11 4.09
N ASP A 2 0.50 16.39 4.92
CA ASP A 2 1.32 15.26 4.47
C ASP A 2 0.53 13.96 4.67
N TYR A 3 0.49 13.10 3.66
CA TYR A 3 -0.18 11.81 3.76
C TYR A 3 0.49 10.87 4.76
N GLN A 4 1.79 11.09 5.04
CA GLN A 4 2.55 10.28 5.99
C GLN A 4 2.09 10.50 7.45
N GLU A 5 1.43 11.63 7.73
CA GLU A 5 0.87 11.92 9.05
C GLU A 5 -0.46 11.18 9.29
N LEU A 6 -1.15 10.73 8.23
CA LEU A 6 -2.42 10.03 8.36
C LEU A 6 -2.25 8.69 9.06
N GLU A 7 -3.04 8.47 10.12
CA GLU A 7 -3.05 7.20 10.84
C GLU A 7 -3.46 6.01 9.96
N VAL A 8 -4.39 6.24 9.02
CA VAL A 8 -4.77 5.22 8.04
C VAL A 8 -3.61 4.87 7.11
N TRP A 9 -2.79 5.85 6.69
CA TRP A 9 -1.63 5.59 5.86
C TRP A 9 -0.59 4.75 6.61
N LYS A 10 -0.27 5.13 7.86
CA LYS A 10 0.66 4.37 8.72
C LYS A 10 0.22 2.92 8.90
N LYS A 11 -1.05 2.68 9.24
CA LYS A 11 -1.61 1.33 9.37
C LYS A 11 -1.52 0.52 8.07
N THR A 12 -1.75 1.16 6.93
CA THR A 12 -1.63 0.48 5.63
C THR A 12 -0.19 0.23 5.23
N ASN A 13 0.76 1.07 5.69
CA ASN A 13 2.18 0.82 5.53
C ASN A 13 2.65 -0.36 6.38
N ASP A 14 2.17 -0.49 7.62
CA ASP A 14 2.40 -1.66 8.47
C ASP A 14 1.78 -2.93 7.86
N LEU A 15 0.60 -2.82 7.25
CA LEU A 15 -0.03 -3.92 6.51
C LEU A 15 0.85 -4.42 5.35
N VAL A 16 1.54 -3.53 4.63
CA VAL A 16 2.48 -3.94 3.57
C VAL A 16 3.59 -4.82 4.16
N ASN A 17 4.18 -4.42 5.29
CA ASN A 17 5.22 -5.23 5.95
C ASN A 17 4.68 -6.60 6.38
N LEU A 18 3.47 -6.65 6.95
CA LEU A 18 2.82 -7.91 7.32
C LEU A 18 2.57 -8.82 6.11
N VAL A 19 2.09 -8.27 5.00
CA VAL A 19 1.86 -9.04 3.77
C VAL A 19 3.17 -9.55 3.18
N TYR A 20 4.24 -8.75 3.20
CA TYR A 20 5.54 -9.20 2.73
C TYR A 20 6.08 -10.36 3.56
N ASN A 21 6.03 -10.24 4.89
CA ASN A 21 6.45 -11.29 5.82
C ASN A 21 5.61 -12.56 5.63
N TYR A 22 4.30 -12.44 5.43
CA TYR A 22 3.45 -13.60 5.12
C TYR A 22 3.80 -14.22 3.77
N ALA A 23 4.01 -13.39 2.74
CA ALA A 23 4.33 -13.84 1.39
C ALA A 23 5.66 -14.60 1.29
N ASP A 24 6.63 -14.29 2.16
CA ASP A 24 7.92 -15.02 2.23
C ASP A 24 7.76 -16.47 2.72
N ASN A 25 6.64 -16.82 3.34
CA ASN A 25 6.34 -18.18 3.80
C ASN A 25 5.53 -19.00 2.77
N ILE A 26 5.16 -18.41 1.63
CA ILE A 26 4.44 -19.09 0.56
C ILE A 26 5.44 -19.86 -0.33
N PRO A 27 5.10 -21.06 -0.84
CA PRO A 27 5.98 -21.79 -1.76
C PRO A 27 6.45 -20.94 -2.95
N SER A 28 7.73 -21.06 -3.31
CA SER A 28 8.33 -20.28 -4.40
C SER A 28 7.68 -20.55 -5.78
N SER A 29 6.97 -21.67 -5.95
CA SER A 29 6.14 -21.95 -7.12
C SER A 29 5.03 -20.91 -7.34
N GLU A 30 4.61 -20.20 -6.29
CA GLU A 30 3.60 -19.13 -6.34
C GLU A 30 4.20 -17.73 -6.57
N LEU A 31 5.49 -17.62 -6.87
CA LEU A 31 6.17 -16.32 -7.01
C LEU A 31 5.44 -15.39 -7.98
N LEU A 32 5.08 -15.89 -9.16
CA LEU A 32 4.33 -15.13 -10.17
C LEU A 32 2.80 -15.19 -9.97
N GLY A 33 2.34 -16.12 -9.13
CA GLY A 33 0.95 -16.32 -8.75
C GLY A 33 0.59 -15.51 -7.51
N LEU A 34 0.30 -16.22 -6.42
CA LEU A 34 -0.22 -15.60 -5.20
C LEU A 34 0.71 -14.54 -4.61
N ILE A 35 2.03 -14.79 -4.56
CA ILE A 35 3.01 -13.88 -3.94
C ILE A 35 2.98 -12.50 -4.61
N LEU A 36 3.08 -12.46 -5.95
CA LEU A 36 3.09 -11.20 -6.68
C LEU A 36 1.76 -10.45 -6.57
N GLN A 37 0.63 -11.17 -6.63
CA GLN A 37 -0.70 -10.57 -6.54
C GLN A 37 -0.94 -9.91 -5.18
N ILE A 38 -0.65 -10.59 -4.07
CA ILE A 38 -0.91 -10.05 -2.73
C ILE A 38 0.03 -8.88 -2.40
N ARG A 39 1.31 -8.94 -2.81
CA ARG A 39 2.27 -7.84 -2.60
C ARG A 39 1.85 -6.59 -3.35
N ARG A 40 1.45 -6.73 -4.62
CA ARG A 40 0.96 -5.61 -5.44
C ARG A 40 -0.33 -5.01 -4.86
N ALA A 41 -1.27 -5.85 -4.44
CA ALA A 41 -2.50 -5.40 -3.80
C ALA A 41 -2.21 -4.61 -2.51
N ALA A 42 -1.32 -5.11 -1.66
CA ALA A 42 -0.95 -4.44 -0.41
C ALA A 42 -0.30 -3.06 -0.67
N ILE A 43 0.67 -2.97 -1.57
CA ILE A 43 1.34 -1.69 -1.93
C ILE A 43 0.36 -0.67 -2.53
N SER A 44 -0.65 -1.15 -3.25
CA SER A 44 -1.65 -0.28 -3.89
C SER A 44 -2.43 0.55 -2.86
N ILE A 45 -2.65 0.03 -1.65
CA ILE A 45 -3.45 0.72 -0.61
C ILE A 45 -2.80 2.04 -0.15
N PRO A 46 -1.59 2.08 0.45
CA PRO A 46 -0.96 3.33 0.86
C PRO A 46 -0.64 4.24 -0.33
N SER A 47 -0.37 3.67 -1.51
CA SER A 47 -0.14 4.45 -2.74
C SER A 47 -1.38 5.24 -3.17
N ASN A 48 -2.57 4.61 -3.14
CA ASN A 48 -3.82 5.30 -3.46
C ASN A 48 -4.20 6.36 -2.41
N ILE A 49 -3.87 6.16 -1.14
CA ILE A 49 -4.07 7.17 -0.09
C ILE A 49 -3.21 8.41 -0.37
N ALA A 50 -1.92 8.21 -0.69
CA ALA A 50 -1.00 9.30 -1.02
C ALA A 50 -1.49 10.10 -2.25
N VAL A 51 -1.86 9.41 -3.33
CA VAL A 51 -2.41 10.04 -4.54
C VAL A 51 -3.73 10.76 -4.24
N GLY A 52 -4.57 10.19 -3.39
CA GLY A 52 -5.84 10.80 -2.96
C GLY A 52 -5.64 12.17 -2.32
N ILE A 53 -4.68 12.30 -1.41
CA ILE A 53 -4.36 13.60 -0.78
C ILE A 53 -3.85 14.61 -1.80
N VAL A 54 -2.92 14.21 -2.67
CA VAL A 54 -2.39 15.09 -3.72
C VAL A 54 -3.53 15.64 -4.59
N ARG A 55 -4.51 14.80 -4.94
CA ARG A 55 -5.69 15.22 -5.72
C ARG A 55 -6.62 16.16 -4.95
N VAL A 56 -6.79 15.97 -3.64
CA VAL A 56 -7.61 16.88 -2.81
C VAL A 56 -6.95 18.25 -2.75
N LEU A 57 -5.65 18.30 -2.44
CA LEU A 57 -4.88 19.55 -2.42
C LEU A 57 -4.99 20.27 -3.76
N ALA A 58 -4.77 19.56 -4.89
CA ALA A 58 -4.88 20.15 -6.21
C ALA A 58 -6.26 20.75 -6.54
N LYS A 59 -7.35 20.19 -5.99
CA LYS A 59 -8.71 20.73 -6.15
C LYS A 59 -8.99 21.94 -5.27
N GLU A 60 -8.37 22.03 -4.09
CA GLU A 60 -8.52 23.18 -3.19
C GLU A 60 -7.79 24.43 -3.70
N PHE A 61 -6.84 24.29 -4.63
CA PHE A 61 -6.11 25.39 -5.25
C PHE A 61 -6.79 25.99 -6.51
N ILE A 62 -7.97 25.51 -6.90
CA ILE A 62 -8.78 25.99 -8.04
C ILE A 62 -9.99 26.76 -7.51
#